data_AF-A0A6B0YUM4-F1
#
_entry.id   AF-A0A6B0YUM4-F1
#
_cell.length_a   1.000
_cell.length_b   1.000
_cell.length_c   1.000
_cell.angle_alpha   90.00
_cell.angle_beta   90.00
_cell.angle_gamma   90.00
#
_symmetry.space_group_name_H-M   'P 1'
#
loop_
_entity.id
_entity.type
_entity.pdbx_description
1 polymer ?
#
loop_
_entity_poly.entity_id
_entity_poly.type
_entity_poly.pdbx_seq_one_letter_code
_entity_poly.pdbx_strand_id
1 'polypeptide(L)'
;MQVLSPPEQIDFAHNKRLLNRYRFIEYETLRILAAWLPGTANMDWKLAMGRLLWEDAQHVQHLYQRLCEIQTPAFRPPGDDALEHLMAEALHAPSEADLLAGLFRVIKPALADTYRWHCDQTFANPDAPTLYAFKHILIDEEAQLAWAEETLADHEPGEWEVYIAHLLAAAGGVSGREDRKAKPVPPACRKTFDCPRDAARDSRFSLVNRDAGKRITDVDHATQRLRDFESYSQEMLAAETVALIIHLSPDMPWAFTYDSARHCYDETRHCMLGIEWLAQHGRDYTKVPQNTRIYTWRSQYDAATQYCLLTMGNETHAFPHRHEQMAAYAETGDRLSAQFVSYDMADERQHVAFGHKWLPQLMTQHGIDTPVEEFVKETVALWEREYMSGALPIHELPLTEE
;
A
#
# COMPACT_ATOMS: atom_id res chain seq x y z
N MET A 1 -34.83 23.47 -8.33
CA MET A 1 -33.70 22.98 -9.14
C MET A 1 -32.65 24.08 -9.14
N GLN A 2 -31.55 23.92 -8.40
CA GLN A 2 -30.51 24.94 -8.36
C GLN A 2 -29.71 24.81 -9.66
N VAL A 3 -29.87 25.79 -10.56
CA VAL A 3 -29.11 25.83 -11.80
C VAL A 3 -27.73 26.36 -11.46
N LEU A 4 -26.76 25.45 -11.30
CA LEU A 4 -25.35 25.83 -11.18
C LEU A 4 -24.89 26.29 -12.56
N SER A 5 -24.47 27.55 -12.65
CA SER A 5 -23.82 28.12 -13.84
C SER A 5 -22.32 28.22 -13.54
N PRO A 6 -21.50 27.27 -14.03
CA PRO A 6 -20.08 27.28 -13.72
C PRO A 6 -19.38 28.50 -14.34
N PRO A 7 -18.41 29.12 -13.64
CA PRO A 7 -17.77 30.35 -14.09
C PRO A 7 -16.86 30.16 -15.31
N GLU A 8 -16.08 29.07 -15.40
CA GLU A 8 -15.20 28.81 -16.55
C GLU A 8 -15.75 27.75 -17.51
N GLN A 9 -16.68 26.90 -17.07
CA GLN A 9 -17.30 25.80 -17.84
C GLN A 9 -16.28 24.79 -18.41
N ILE A 10 -16.08 23.67 -17.72
CA ILE A 10 -15.20 22.60 -18.22
C ILE A 10 -15.94 21.83 -19.33
N ASP A 11 -15.40 21.90 -20.56
CA ASP A 11 -15.89 21.09 -21.67
C ASP A 11 -15.51 19.60 -21.53
N PHE A 12 -16.14 18.75 -22.33
CA PHE A 12 -15.94 17.30 -22.28
C PHE A 12 -14.48 16.87 -22.52
N ALA A 13 -13.78 17.51 -23.47
CA ALA A 13 -12.41 17.16 -23.79
C ALA A 13 -11.44 17.58 -22.68
N HIS A 14 -11.70 18.73 -22.06
CA HIS A 14 -10.97 19.24 -20.92
C HIS A 14 -11.18 18.37 -19.68
N ASN A 15 -12.43 18.01 -19.37
CA ASN A 15 -12.77 17.11 -18.26
C ASN A 15 -11.99 15.79 -18.36
N LYS A 16 -12.04 15.15 -19.53
CA LYS A 16 -11.29 13.91 -19.78
C LYS A 16 -9.78 14.05 -19.51
N ARG A 17 -9.16 15.17 -19.92
CA ARG A 17 -7.74 15.42 -19.63
C ARG A 17 -7.49 15.56 -18.13
N LEU A 18 -8.33 16.32 -17.43
CA LEU A 18 -8.23 16.54 -15.98
C LEU A 18 -8.36 15.23 -15.20
N LEU A 19 -9.42 14.45 -15.46
CA LEU A 19 -9.63 13.15 -14.81
C LEU A 19 -8.45 12.20 -15.04
N ASN A 20 -7.86 12.21 -16.23
CA ASN A 20 -6.69 11.39 -16.55
C ASN A 20 -5.44 11.84 -15.77
N ARG A 21 -5.26 13.14 -15.54
CA ARG A 21 -4.18 13.69 -14.71
C ARG A 21 -4.35 13.33 -13.23
N TYR A 22 -5.56 13.48 -12.69
CA TYR A 22 -5.82 13.15 -11.29
C TYR A 22 -5.60 11.66 -11.03
N ARG A 23 -6.16 10.81 -11.90
CA ARG A 23 -5.99 9.36 -11.84
C ARG A 23 -4.51 8.97 -11.91
N PHE A 24 -3.71 9.68 -12.70
CA PHE A 24 -2.26 9.45 -12.76
C PHE A 24 -1.58 9.79 -11.43
N ILE A 25 -1.88 10.94 -10.82
CA ILE A 25 -1.29 11.36 -9.53
C ILE A 25 -1.69 10.38 -8.41
N GLU A 26 -2.96 10.02 -8.31
CA GLU A 26 -3.46 9.07 -7.32
C GLU A 26 -2.79 7.70 -7.47
N TYR A 27 -2.71 7.21 -8.71
CA TYR A 27 -2.07 5.92 -9.02
C TYR A 27 -0.58 5.91 -8.69
N GLU A 28 0.15 6.97 -9.03
CA GLU A 28 1.58 7.05 -8.72
C GLU A 28 1.81 7.28 -7.22
N THR A 29 0.93 7.99 -6.51
CA THR A 29 1.01 8.14 -5.05
C THR A 29 0.89 6.79 -4.35
N LEU A 30 -0.11 5.99 -4.73
CA LEU A 30 -0.25 4.59 -4.27
C LEU A 30 1.04 3.79 -4.51
N ARG A 31 1.63 3.87 -5.71
CA ARG A 31 2.83 3.11 -6.05
C ARG A 31 4.06 3.56 -5.28
N ILE A 32 4.20 4.86 -5.04
CA ILE A 32 5.28 5.43 -4.24
C ILE A 32 5.15 4.98 -2.78
N LEU A 33 3.94 5.03 -2.21
CA LEU A 33 3.69 4.53 -0.85
C LEU A 33 3.99 3.04 -0.75
N ALA A 34 3.54 2.22 -1.71
CA ALA A 34 3.85 0.80 -1.74
C ALA A 34 5.37 0.53 -1.81
N ALA A 35 6.12 1.30 -2.62
CA ALA A 35 7.57 1.16 -2.73
C ALA A 35 8.30 1.48 -1.41
N TRP A 36 7.86 2.53 -0.70
CA TRP A 36 8.49 3.00 0.54
C TRP A 36 8.02 2.28 1.79
N LEU A 37 6.88 1.57 1.75
CA LEU A 37 6.29 0.93 2.93
C LEU A 37 7.28 -0.01 3.64
N PRO A 38 8.04 -0.90 2.97
CA PRO A 38 9.00 -1.77 3.67
C PRO A 38 10.20 -1.01 4.26
N GLY A 39 10.67 0.03 3.57
CA GLY A 39 11.83 0.84 3.97
C GLY A 39 11.55 1.86 5.08
N THR A 40 10.29 2.22 5.28
CA THR A 40 9.85 3.10 6.38
C THR A 40 10.12 2.42 7.72
N ALA A 41 10.69 3.08 8.72
CA ALA A 41 10.99 2.49 10.02
C ALA A 41 9.80 2.65 11.00
N ASN A 42 9.19 3.83 11.04
CA ASN A 42 8.12 4.15 11.97
C ASN A 42 6.88 3.25 11.75
N MET A 43 6.54 2.43 12.76
CA MET A 43 5.41 1.50 12.67
C MET A 43 4.06 2.21 12.46
N ASP A 44 3.86 3.35 13.10
CA ASP A 44 2.60 4.09 13.02
C ASP A 44 2.42 4.68 11.60
N TRP A 45 3.53 5.06 10.96
CA TRP A 45 3.54 5.49 9.57
C TRP A 45 3.30 4.33 8.61
N LYS A 46 3.90 3.15 8.83
CA LYS A 46 3.60 1.96 8.01
C LYS A 46 2.12 1.59 8.04
N LEU A 47 1.52 1.60 9.23
CA LEU A 47 0.09 1.35 9.41
C LEU A 47 -0.76 2.36 8.62
N ALA A 48 -0.40 3.65 8.71
CA ALA A 48 -1.05 4.68 7.92
C ALA A 48 -0.86 4.47 6.41
N MET A 49 0.37 4.17 5.95
CA MET A 49 0.67 3.97 4.53
C MET A 49 -0.17 2.86 3.90
N GLY A 50 -0.42 1.75 4.61
CA GLY A 50 -1.32 0.69 4.14
C GLY A 50 -2.76 1.15 3.92
N ARG A 51 -3.29 2.01 4.81
CA ARG A 51 -4.60 2.65 4.63
C ARG A 51 -4.58 3.65 3.47
N LEU A 52 -3.62 4.57 3.47
CA LEU A 52 -3.50 5.66 2.49
C LEU A 52 -3.39 5.14 1.06
N LEU A 53 -2.55 4.10 0.83
CA LEU A 53 -2.42 3.50 -0.50
C LEU A 53 -3.71 2.81 -0.97
N TRP A 54 -4.52 2.28 -0.04
CA TRP A 54 -5.79 1.65 -0.39
C TRP A 54 -6.88 2.68 -0.67
N GLU A 55 -6.92 3.79 0.09
CA GLU A 55 -7.78 4.94 -0.18
C GLU A 55 -7.46 5.53 -1.57
N ASP A 56 -6.18 5.74 -1.90
CA ASP A 56 -5.76 6.14 -3.24
C ASP A 56 -6.22 5.13 -4.31
N ALA A 57 -6.23 3.83 -3.98
CA ALA A 57 -6.78 2.82 -4.88
C ALA A 57 -8.29 2.97 -5.09
N GLN A 58 -9.05 3.34 -4.05
CA GLN A 58 -10.48 3.68 -4.18
C GLN A 58 -10.67 4.94 -5.04
N HIS A 59 -9.82 5.95 -4.89
CA HIS A 59 -9.87 7.17 -5.70
C HIS A 59 -9.63 6.85 -7.17
N VAL A 60 -8.57 6.10 -7.47
CA VAL A 60 -8.26 5.62 -8.82
C VAL A 60 -9.42 4.79 -9.36
N GLN A 61 -10.05 3.94 -8.55
CA GLN A 61 -11.19 3.12 -8.99
C GLN A 61 -12.39 3.97 -9.42
N HIS A 62 -12.75 5.00 -8.65
CA HIS A 62 -13.80 5.96 -9.02
C HIS A 62 -13.47 6.71 -10.32
N LEU A 63 -12.24 7.20 -10.44
CA LEU A 63 -11.78 7.91 -11.64
C LEU A 63 -11.69 6.98 -12.85
N TYR A 64 -11.24 5.74 -12.65
CA TYR A 64 -11.12 4.71 -13.68
C TYR A 64 -12.48 4.34 -14.26
N GLN A 65 -13.48 4.10 -13.39
CA GLN A 65 -14.85 3.86 -13.83
C GLN A 65 -15.37 5.00 -14.70
N ARG A 66 -15.16 6.25 -14.26
CA ARG A 66 -15.57 7.42 -15.05
C ARG A 66 -14.81 7.52 -16.37
N LEU A 67 -13.49 7.30 -16.36
CA LEU A 67 -12.65 7.33 -17.56
C LEU A 67 -13.05 6.26 -18.57
N CYS A 68 -13.46 5.05 -18.15
CA CYS A 68 -13.98 4.01 -19.04
C CYS A 68 -15.21 4.45 -19.84
N GLU A 69 -16.01 5.37 -19.31
CA GLU A 69 -17.22 5.88 -19.97
C GLU A 69 -16.90 6.97 -21.02
N ILE A 70 -15.78 7.68 -20.88
CA ILE A 70 -15.48 8.89 -21.66
C ILE A 70 -14.15 8.80 -22.44
N GLN A 71 -13.38 7.74 -22.26
CA GLN A 71 -12.04 7.56 -22.81
C GLN A 71 -11.74 6.08 -23.11
N THR A 72 -10.92 5.82 -24.12
CA THR A 72 -10.34 4.49 -24.38
C THR A 72 -8.90 4.65 -24.89
N PRO A 73 -7.91 3.94 -24.32
CA PRO A 73 -7.98 3.17 -23.07
C PRO A 73 -8.17 4.08 -21.85
N ALA A 74 -8.75 3.57 -20.76
CA ALA A 74 -8.97 4.34 -19.53
C ALA A 74 -7.65 4.67 -18.82
N PHE A 75 -6.72 3.71 -18.74
CA PHE A 75 -5.34 3.94 -18.32
C PHE A 75 -4.49 4.36 -19.52
N ARG A 76 -3.86 5.53 -19.42
CA ARG A 76 -2.85 6.02 -20.37
C ARG A 76 -1.98 7.09 -19.70
N PRO A 77 -0.80 7.43 -20.24
CA PRO A 77 -0.01 8.55 -19.73
C PRO A 77 -0.83 9.84 -19.65
N PRO A 78 -0.54 10.76 -18.70
CA PRO A 78 -1.22 12.05 -18.59
C PRO A 78 -0.98 12.93 -19.82
N GLY A 79 0.07 12.66 -20.61
CA GLY A 79 0.45 13.48 -21.75
C GLY A 79 1.10 14.79 -21.30
N ASP A 80 1.82 14.75 -20.19
CA ASP A 80 2.50 15.90 -19.60
C ASP A 80 3.80 15.45 -18.93
N ASP A 81 4.91 15.53 -19.66
CA ASP A 81 6.24 15.10 -19.23
C ASP A 81 6.66 15.75 -17.89
N ALA A 82 6.21 16.98 -17.60
CA ALA A 82 6.53 17.64 -16.34
C ALA A 82 5.78 17.02 -15.15
N LEU A 83 4.54 16.57 -15.36
CA LEU A 83 3.78 15.85 -14.33
C LEU A 83 4.32 14.43 -14.14
N GLU A 84 4.66 13.75 -15.22
CA GLU A 84 5.31 12.43 -15.16
C GLU A 84 6.65 12.52 -14.41
N HIS A 85 7.44 13.56 -14.71
CA HIS A 85 8.70 13.81 -14.03
C HIS A 85 8.53 14.17 -12.54
N LEU A 86 7.50 14.94 -12.17
CA LEU A 86 7.18 15.24 -10.77
C LEU A 86 6.98 13.95 -9.98
N MET A 87 6.11 13.06 -10.45
CA MET A 87 5.79 11.83 -9.73
C MET A 87 6.99 10.87 -9.69
N ALA A 88 7.76 10.79 -10.78
CA ALA A 88 9.01 10.02 -10.79
C ALA A 88 10.03 10.54 -9.78
N GLU A 89 10.17 11.87 -9.62
CA GLU A 89 11.07 12.47 -8.65
C GLU A 89 10.57 12.34 -7.20
N ALA A 90 9.26 12.35 -6.97
CA ALA A 90 8.69 12.18 -5.63
C ALA A 90 9.11 10.87 -4.94
N LEU A 91 9.43 9.83 -5.70
CA LEU A 91 9.97 8.57 -5.20
C LEU A 91 11.35 8.73 -4.52
N HIS A 92 12.12 9.76 -4.88
CA HIS A 92 13.53 9.94 -4.53
C HIS A 92 13.76 10.82 -3.29
N ALA A 93 12.85 10.73 -2.32
CA ALA A 93 12.90 11.51 -1.09
C ALA A 93 14.13 11.18 -0.22
N PRO A 94 14.69 12.16 0.53
CA PRO A 94 15.83 11.94 1.42
C PRO A 94 15.56 11.00 2.60
N SER A 95 14.31 10.96 3.05
CA SER A 95 13.82 10.21 4.21
C SER A 95 12.32 9.95 4.09
N GLU A 96 11.80 9.06 4.93
CA GLU A 96 10.37 8.79 5.10
C GLU A 96 9.55 10.03 5.50
N ALA A 97 10.11 10.93 6.32
CA ALA A 97 9.43 12.17 6.70
C ALA A 97 9.34 13.14 5.51
N ASP A 98 10.44 13.31 4.77
CA ASP A 98 10.48 14.15 3.58
C ASP A 98 9.57 13.60 2.46
N LEU A 99 9.45 12.27 2.34
CA LEU A 99 8.52 11.62 1.42
C LEU A 99 7.07 12.03 1.73
N LEU A 100 6.64 11.78 2.97
CA LEU A 100 5.28 12.08 3.41
C LEU A 100 5.00 13.58 3.32
N ALA A 101 5.98 14.42 3.63
CA ALA A 101 5.85 15.87 3.48
C ALA A 101 5.67 16.29 2.02
N GLY A 102 6.48 15.78 1.09
CA GLY A 102 6.33 16.05 -0.34
C GLY A 102 4.96 15.62 -0.90
N LEU A 103 4.49 14.43 -0.50
CA LEU A 103 3.18 13.93 -0.92
C LEU A 103 2.03 14.73 -0.28
N PHE A 104 2.02 14.87 1.04
CA PHE A 104 0.85 15.34 1.80
C PHE A 104 0.85 16.82 2.18
N ARG A 105 1.97 17.55 2.05
CA ARG A 105 2.01 19.01 2.19
C ARG A 105 2.06 19.76 0.86
N VAL A 106 2.36 19.07 -0.24
CA VAL A 106 2.50 19.71 -1.56
C VAL A 106 1.55 19.10 -2.60
N ILE A 107 1.69 17.81 -2.91
CA ILE A 107 0.95 17.20 -4.04
C ILE A 107 -0.54 17.01 -3.72
N LYS A 108 -0.86 16.35 -2.60
CA LYS A 108 -2.23 16.04 -2.18
C LYS A 108 -3.06 17.30 -1.84
N PRO A 109 -2.54 18.34 -1.14
CA PRO A 109 -3.28 19.59 -0.97
C PRO A 109 -3.66 20.24 -2.30
N ALA A 110 -2.71 20.31 -3.24
CA ALA A 110 -2.97 20.85 -4.57
C ALA A 110 -3.98 20.01 -5.37
N LEU A 111 -3.98 18.69 -5.17
CA LEU A 111 -4.95 17.76 -5.76
C LEU A 111 -6.35 17.98 -5.18
N ALA A 112 -6.49 18.03 -3.86
CA ALA A 112 -7.75 18.32 -3.17
C ALA A 112 -8.34 19.67 -3.59
N ASP A 113 -7.52 20.73 -3.64
CA ASP A 113 -7.95 22.05 -4.11
C ASP A 113 -8.38 22.02 -5.57
N THR A 114 -7.70 21.23 -6.40
CA THR A 114 -8.07 21.05 -7.80
C THR A 114 -9.39 20.28 -7.95
N TYR A 115 -9.66 19.27 -7.11
CA TYR A 115 -10.96 18.59 -7.08
C TYR A 115 -12.09 19.53 -6.68
N ARG A 116 -11.89 20.36 -5.64
CA ARG A 116 -12.88 21.38 -5.22
C ARG A 116 -13.15 22.38 -6.33
N TRP A 117 -12.09 22.93 -6.94
CA TRP A 117 -12.22 23.82 -8.08
C TRP A 117 -13.00 23.15 -9.23
N HIS A 118 -12.68 21.90 -9.56
CA HIS A 118 -13.37 21.18 -10.62
C HIS A 118 -14.86 21.01 -10.29
N CYS A 119 -15.21 20.65 -9.04
CA CYS A 119 -16.61 20.60 -8.61
C CYS A 119 -17.38 21.91 -8.91
N ASP A 120 -16.75 23.06 -8.66
CA ASP A 120 -17.35 24.38 -8.92
C ASP A 120 -17.49 24.71 -10.41
N GLN A 121 -16.69 24.06 -11.27
CA GLN A 121 -16.69 24.29 -12.72
C GLN A 121 -17.50 23.26 -13.52
N THR A 122 -17.93 22.16 -12.91
CA THR A 122 -18.66 21.08 -13.58
C THR A 122 -20.16 21.40 -13.70
N PHE A 123 -20.73 21.13 -14.87
CA PHE A 123 -22.19 21.17 -15.01
C PHE A 123 -22.85 20.03 -14.23
N ALA A 124 -23.63 20.38 -13.21
CA ALA A 124 -24.16 19.42 -12.24
C ALA A 124 -25.10 18.33 -12.81
N ASN A 125 -25.69 18.53 -13.99
CA ASN A 125 -26.56 17.54 -14.62
C ASN A 125 -25.84 16.68 -15.69
N PRO A 126 -25.18 17.26 -16.72
CA PRO A 126 -24.52 16.47 -17.76
C PRO A 126 -23.33 15.62 -17.27
N ASP A 127 -22.68 16.05 -16.19
CA ASP A 127 -21.49 15.36 -15.64
C ASP A 127 -21.62 15.07 -14.14
N ALA A 128 -22.86 14.81 -13.70
CA ALA A 128 -23.16 14.33 -12.35
C ALA A 128 -22.32 13.11 -11.90
N PRO A 129 -21.97 12.13 -12.77
CA PRO A 129 -21.12 11.01 -12.37
C PRO A 129 -19.72 11.43 -11.89
N THR A 130 -19.11 12.44 -12.51
CA THR A 130 -17.81 12.98 -12.06
C THR A 130 -17.94 13.62 -10.68
N LEU A 131 -19.00 14.39 -10.44
CA LEU A 131 -19.27 14.96 -9.12
C LEU A 131 -19.54 13.88 -8.05
N TYR A 132 -20.14 12.75 -8.43
CA TYR A 132 -20.35 11.62 -7.52
C TYR A 132 -19.03 10.98 -7.09
N ALA A 133 -18.09 10.79 -8.03
CA ALA A 133 -16.74 10.31 -7.73
C ALA A 133 -16.03 11.26 -6.75
N PHE A 134 -16.03 12.57 -7.04
CA PHE A 134 -15.31 13.56 -6.23
C PHE A 134 -15.82 13.66 -4.79
N LYS A 135 -17.11 13.42 -4.54
CA LYS A 135 -17.66 13.43 -3.17
C LYS A 135 -16.97 12.42 -2.24
N HIS A 136 -16.68 11.22 -2.74
CA HIS A 136 -16.07 10.18 -1.93
C HIS A 136 -14.57 10.44 -1.80
N ILE A 137 -13.91 10.78 -2.91
CA ILE A 137 -12.49 11.13 -2.94
C ILE A 137 -12.17 12.27 -1.97
N LEU A 138 -12.97 13.35 -1.98
CA LEU A 138 -12.71 14.50 -1.11
C LEU A 138 -12.87 14.20 0.39
N ILE A 139 -13.72 13.25 0.78
CA ILE A 139 -13.86 12.84 2.20
C ILE A 139 -12.55 12.21 2.68
N ASP A 140 -12.01 11.30 1.88
CA ASP A 140 -10.79 10.58 2.21
C ASP A 140 -9.59 11.55 2.13
N GLU A 141 -9.44 12.33 1.06
CA GLU A 141 -8.40 13.36 0.92
C GLU A 141 -8.35 14.32 2.12
N GLU A 142 -9.50 14.81 2.59
CA GLU A 142 -9.55 15.69 3.77
C GLU A 142 -9.06 14.99 5.04
N ALA A 143 -9.39 13.71 5.21
CA ALA A 143 -8.90 12.91 6.33
C ALA A 143 -7.39 12.60 6.21
N GLN A 144 -6.88 12.37 5.00
CA GLN A 144 -5.44 12.17 4.74
C GLN A 144 -4.64 13.43 5.08
N LEU A 145 -5.14 14.61 4.67
CA LEU A 145 -4.49 15.89 4.94
C LEU A 145 -4.49 16.23 6.44
N ALA A 146 -5.60 15.99 7.14
CA ALA A 146 -5.68 16.18 8.59
C ALA A 146 -4.73 15.25 9.34
N TRP A 147 -4.64 13.98 8.93
CA TRP A 147 -3.68 13.03 9.48
C TRP A 147 -2.23 13.50 9.27
N ALA A 148 -1.90 14.01 8.08
CA ALA A 148 -0.56 14.47 7.76
C ALA A 148 -0.17 15.75 8.53
N GLU A 149 -1.12 16.67 8.74
CA GLU A 149 -0.92 17.87 9.56
C GLU A 149 -0.50 17.49 10.99
N GLU A 150 -1.21 16.55 11.61
CA GLU A 150 -0.87 16.05 12.95
C GLU A 150 0.46 15.27 12.94
N THR A 151 0.61 14.33 12.01
CA THR A 151 1.74 13.39 11.97
C THR A 151 3.07 14.09 11.69
N LEU A 152 3.05 15.14 10.86
CA LEU A 152 4.24 15.87 10.46
C LEU A 152 4.45 17.15 11.27
N ALA A 153 3.66 17.43 12.32
CA ALA A 153 3.72 18.70 13.05
C ALA A 153 5.14 19.10 13.50
N ASP A 154 5.97 18.13 13.90
CA ASP A 154 7.35 18.33 14.35
C ASP A 154 8.40 18.25 13.22
N HIS A 155 7.98 17.98 11.99
CA HIS A 155 8.86 17.95 10.82
C HIS A 155 8.88 19.33 10.14
N GLU A 156 10.00 20.03 10.25
CA GLU A 156 10.21 21.36 9.66
C GLU A 156 10.28 21.30 8.12
N PRO A 157 9.61 22.22 7.40
CA PRO A 157 9.71 22.28 5.95
C PRO A 157 11.15 22.47 5.45
N GLY A 158 11.56 21.60 4.53
CA GLY A 158 12.93 21.54 4.01
C GLY A 158 13.08 21.87 2.52
N GLU A 159 14.32 21.79 2.03
CA GLU A 159 14.64 21.96 0.59
C GLU A 159 13.89 20.97 -0.31
N TRP A 160 13.55 19.78 0.22
CA TRP A 160 12.81 18.76 -0.51
C TRP A 160 11.37 19.19 -0.82
N GLU A 161 10.62 19.69 0.17
CA GLU A 161 9.26 20.18 -0.05
C GLU A 161 9.23 21.33 -1.08
N VAL A 162 10.21 22.23 -0.98
CA VAL A 162 10.39 23.33 -1.95
C VAL A 162 10.68 22.79 -3.36
N TYR A 163 11.49 21.74 -3.47
CA TYR A 163 11.79 21.09 -4.75
C TYR A 163 10.53 20.47 -5.38
N ILE A 164 9.75 19.71 -4.60
CA ILE A 164 8.48 19.13 -5.05
C ILE A 164 7.49 20.23 -5.47
N ALA A 165 7.39 21.32 -4.72
CA ALA A 165 6.53 22.46 -5.07
C ALA A 165 6.96 23.12 -6.39
N HIS A 166 8.26 23.28 -6.63
CA HIS A 166 8.76 23.79 -7.91
C HIS A 166 8.52 22.83 -9.08
N LEU A 167 8.62 21.52 -8.87
CA LEU A 167 8.28 20.52 -9.90
C LEU A 167 6.78 20.58 -10.24
N LEU A 168 5.92 20.72 -9.22
CA LEU A 168 4.47 20.90 -9.41
C LEU A 168 4.16 22.19 -10.19
N ALA A 169 4.83 23.29 -9.86
CA ALA A 169 4.71 24.55 -10.59
C ALA A 169 5.23 24.45 -12.04
N ALA A 170 6.27 23.64 -12.31
CA ALA A 170 6.74 23.35 -13.66
C ALA A 170 5.73 22.52 -14.48
N ALA A 171 4.90 21.70 -13.82
CA ALA A 171 3.79 20.99 -14.43
C ALA A 171 2.54 21.86 -14.68
N GLY A 172 2.55 23.12 -14.24
CA GLY A 172 1.39 24.03 -14.30
C GLY A 172 0.31 23.67 -13.26
N GLY A 173 0.74 23.13 -12.12
CA GLY A 173 -0.13 22.59 -11.09
C GLY A 173 -0.76 21.25 -11.48
N VAL A 174 -1.62 20.73 -10.60
CA VAL A 174 -2.30 19.44 -10.80
C VAL A 174 -3.16 19.47 -12.07
N SER A 175 -3.88 20.57 -12.31
CA SER A 175 -4.71 20.76 -13.51
C SER A 175 -3.92 21.03 -14.79
N GLY A 176 -2.66 21.47 -14.69
CA GLY A 176 -1.84 21.93 -15.83
C GLY A 176 -2.29 23.27 -16.42
N ARG A 177 -3.14 24.03 -15.71
CA ARG A 177 -3.73 25.30 -16.17
C ARG A 177 -2.90 26.53 -15.84
N GLU A 178 -2.00 26.43 -14.87
CA GLU A 178 -1.20 27.56 -14.39
C GLU A 178 -0.01 27.85 -15.32
N ASP A 179 0.52 29.07 -15.24
CA ASP A 179 1.75 29.46 -15.93
C ASP A 179 2.93 28.59 -15.47
N ARG A 180 3.38 27.72 -16.36
CA ARG A 180 4.48 26.78 -16.10
C ARG A 180 5.76 27.52 -15.74
N LYS A 181 6.38 27.09 -14.64
CA LYS A 181 7.70 27.58 -14.21
C LYS A 181 8.82 26.75 -14.85
N ALA A 182 10.05 27.27 -14.75
CA ALA A 182 11.22 26.53 -15.19
C ALA A 182 11.40 25.25 -14.35
N LYS A 183 11.84 24.17 -15.00
CA LYS A 183 12.17 22.92 -14.32
C LYS A 183 13.28 23.17 -13.28
N PRO A 184 13.06 22.84 -11.99
CA PRO A 184 14.09 23.01 -10.96
C PRO A 184 15.22 21.97 -11.10
N VAL A 185 16.39 22.30 -10.55
CA VAL A 185 17.50 21.36 -10.39
C VAL A 185 17.29 20.56 -9.09
N PRO A 186 17.53 19.24 -9.10
CA PRO A 186 17.48 18.43 -7.87
C PRO A 186 18.34 19.01 -6.73
N PRO A 187 17.81 19.08 -5.50
CA PRO A 187 18.58 19.53 -4.34
C PRO A 187 19.61 18.48 -3.91
N ALA A 188 20.62 18.90 -3.16
CA ALA A 188 21.68 18.00 -2.68
C ALA A 188 21.15 16.92 -1.70
N CYS A 189 20.00 17.16 -1.06
CA CYS A 189 19.36 16.20 -0.16
C CYS A 189 18.65 15.05 -0.89
N ARG A 190 18.36 15.15 -2.20
CA ARG A 190 17.71 14.09 -2.98
C ARG A 190 18.52 12.80 -2.87
N LYS A 191 17.85 11.69 -2.58
CA LYS A 191 18.46 10.36 -2.59
C LYS A 191 17.76 9.49 -3.62
N THR A 192 18.54 8.91 -4.54
CA THR A 192 17.98 7.91 -5.45
C THR A 192 17.35 6.80 -4.63
N PHE A 193 16.12 6.46 -4.99
CA PHE A 193 15.37 5.41 -4.31
C PHE A 193 16.01 4.07 -4.67
N ASP A 194 16.22 3.26 -3.65
CA ASP A 194 16.65 1.89 -3.78
C ASP A 194 15.61 0.99 -3.12
N CYS A 195 15.21 -0.06 -3.82
CA CYS A 195 14.15 -0.94 -3.34
C CYS A 195 14.64 -1.70 -2.10
N PRO A 196 13.97 -1.55 -0.94
CA PRO A 196 14.48 -2.09 0.31
C PRO A 196 14.50 -3.62 0.29
N ARG A 197 15.70 -4.19 0.36
CA ARG A 197 15.88 -5.64 0.56
C ARG A 197 15.45 -6.08 1.95
N ASP A 198 15.70 -5.25 2.95
CA ASP A 198 15.35 -5.47 4.35
C ASP A 198 14.23 -4.53 4.77
N ALA A 199 13.27 -5.04 5.54
CA ALA A 199 12.22 -4.22 6.13
C ALA A 199 12.77 -3.48 7.36
N ALA A 200 12.54 -2.17 7.41
CA ALA A 200 12.93 -1.36 8.56
C ALA A 200 11.90 -1.45 9.70
N ARG A 201 12.36 -1.26 10.93
CA ARG A 201 11.53 -1.12 12.14
C ARG A 201 12.13 -0.03 13.01
N ASP A 202 11.28 0.77 13.65
CA ASP A 202 11.72 1.84 14.52
C ASP A 202 12.37 1.32 15.82
N SER A 203 13.09 2.21 16.49
CA SER A 203 13.94 1.88 17.65
C SER A 203 13.18 1.43 18.89
N ARG A 204 11.84 1.51 18.90
CA ARG A 204 11.02 1.00 20.01
C ARG A 204 11.01 -0.53 20.03
N PHE A 205 11.22 -1.18 18.89
CA PHE A 205 11.14 -2.63 18.74
C PHE A 205 12.49 -3.33 18.87
N SER A 206 12.44 -4.59 19.30
CA SER A 206 13.57 -5.53 19.22
C SER A 206 13.38 -6.49 18.06
N LEU A 207 14.47 -6.87 17.38
CA LEU A 207 14.42 -7.78 16.24
C LEU A 207 14.71 -9.22 16.66
N VAL A 208 13.95 -10.16 16.12
CA VAL A 208 14.19 -11.61 16.29
C VAL A 208 14.31 -12.28 14.92
N ASN A 209 15.41 -13.01 14.75
CA ASN A 209 15.78 -13.63 13.47
C ASN A 209 15.70 -15.17 13.50
N ARG A 210 14.94 -15.74 14.45
CA ARG A 210 14.84 -17.19 14.70
C ARG A 210 13.39 -17.60 14.98
N ASP A 211 13.10 -18.88 14.71
CA ASP A 211 11.84 -19.57 15.06
C ASP A 211 10.57 -19.12 14.32
N ALA A 212 10.72 -18.47 13.15
CA ALA A 212 9.61 -18.29 12.21
C ALA A 212 8.92 -19.64 11.92
N GLY A 213 7.59 -19.65 11.88
CA GLY A 213 6.79 -20.83 11.52
C GLY A 213 6.77 -21.97 12.56
N LYS A 214 7.55 -21.90 13.65
CA LYS A 214 7.55 -22.96 14.67
C LYS A 214 6.35 -22.84 15.60
N ARG A 215 5.45 -23.82 15.53
CA ARG A 215 4.35 -23.98 16.49
C ARG A 215 4.87 -24.49 17.82
N ILE A 216 4.59 -23.76 18.89
CA ILE A 216 4.75 -24.27 20.25
C ILE A 216 3.39 -24.81 20.68
N THR A 217 3.31 -26.13 20.88
CA THR A 217 2.12 -26.81 21.40
C THR A 217 2.16 -26.88 22.93
N ASP A 218 1.03 -27.22 23.55
CA ASP A 218 0.93 -27.52 24.99
C ASP A 218 1.09 -26.32 25.95
N VAL A 219 0.51 -25.18 25.60
CA VAL A 219 0.35 -24.02 26.52
C VAL A 219 -1.12 -23.84 26.90
N ASP A 220 -1.39 -23.21 28.05
CA ASP A 220 -2.76 -22.89 28.45
C ASP A 220 -3.42 -21.88 27.49
N HIS A 221 -4.75 -21.85 27.47
CA HIS A 221 -5.52 -21.00 26.56
C HIS A 221 -5.17 -19.50 26.65
N ALA A 222 -4.86 -18.98 27.84
CA ALA A 222 -4.54 -17.57 28.01
C ALA A 222 -3.17 -17.24 27.42
N THR A 223 -2.19 -18.14 27.59
CA THR A 223 -0.87 -18.04 26.97
C THR A 223 -0.96 -18.18 25.46
N GLN A 224 -1.76 -19.11 24.94
CA GLN A 224 -1.96 -19.26 23.49
C GLN A 224 -2.56 -17.99 22.88
N ARG A 225 -3.64 -17.46 23.49
CA ARG A 225 -4.29 -16.23 23.04
C ARG A 225 -3.32 -15.05 22.96
N LEU A 226 -2.51 -14.87 24.01
CA LEU A 226 -1.49 -13.81 24.01
C LEU A 226 -0.54 -13.96 22.82
N ARG A 227 -0.01 -15.16 22.59
CA ARG A 227 0.90 -15.44 21.48
C ARG A 227 0.27 -15.21 20.12
N ASP A 228 -1.00 -15.52 19.98
CA ASP A 228 -1.75 -15.27 18.75
C ASP A 228 -1.80 -13.77 18.43
N PHE A 229 -2.12 -12.91 19.41
CA PHE A 229 -2.15 -11.46 19.19
C PHE A 229 -0.76 -10.82 19.13
N GLU A 230 0.26 -11.41 19.76
CA GLU A 230 1.67 -11.06 19.50
C GLU A 230 2.07 -11.41 18.06
N SER A 231 1.57 -12.52 17.51
CA SER A 231 1.79 -12.90 16.10
C SER A 231 1.08 -11.93 15.15
N TYR A 232 -0.20 -11.61 15.40
CA TYR A 232 -0.93 -10.60 14.62
C TYR A 232 -0.16 -9.29 14.55
N SER A 233 0.38 -8.80 15.69
CA SER A 233 1.17 -7.54 15.72
C SER A 233 2.47 -7.56 14.90
N GLN A 234 2.85 -8.71 14.34
CA GLN A 234 4.01 -8.87 13.44
C GLN A 234 3.60 -8.97 11.96
N GLU A 235 2.31 -9.04 11.63
CA GLU A 235 1.79 -9.21 10.26
C GLU A 235 2.06 -8.00 9.34
N MET A 236 2.65 -6.92 9.86
CA MET A 236 3.26 -5.88 9.02
C MET A 236 4.21 -6.46 7.96
N LEU A 237 4.89 -7.59 8.23
CA LEU A 237 5.73 -8.28 7.23
C LEU A 237 4.95 -8.77 6.00
N ALA A 238 3.67 -9.08 6.16
CA ALA A 238 2.81 -9.51 5.06
C ALA A 238 2.40 -8.29 4.22
N ALA A 239 2.01 -7.20 4.87
CA ALA A 239 1.72 -5.92 4.21
C ALA A 239 2.92 -5.42 3.39
N GLU A 240 4.13 -5.52 3.95
CA GLU A 240 5.39 -5.19 3.29
C GLU A 240 5.65 -6.06 2.06
N THR A 241 5.36 -7.36 2.15
CA THR A 241 5.48 -8.28 1.02
C THR A 241 4.53 -7.88 -0.11
N VAL A 242 3.26 -7.59 0.19
CA VAL A 242 2.27 -7.17 -0.82
C VAL A 242 2.65 -5.81 -1.43
N ALA A 243 3.12 -4.87 -0.61
CA ALA A 243 3.58 -3.57 -1.08
C ALA A 243 4.77 -3.69 -2.06
N LEU A 244 5.73 -4.56 -1.75
CA LEU A 244 6.84 -4.87 -2.66
C LEU A 244 6.34 -5.48 -3.97
N ILE A 245 5.39 -6.42 -3.91
CA ILE A 245 4.79 -7.03 -5.11
C ILE A 245 4.12 -5.97 -6.00
N ILE A 246 3.38 -5.02 -5.43
CA ILE A 246 2.79 -3.89 -6.18
C ILE A 246 3.90 -3.09 -6.90
N HIS A 247 5.01 -2.83 -6.22
CA HIS A 247 6.14 -2.09 -6.80
C HIS A 247 6.82 -2.85 -7.94
N LEU A 248 7.07 -4.16 -7.75
CA LEU A 248 7.76 -5.03 -8.71
C LEU A 248 6.93 -5.42 -9.93
N SER A 249 5.63 -5.12 -9.93
CA SER A 249 4.69 -5.52 -10.99
C SER A 249 4.06 -4.32 -11.72
N PRO A 250 4.85 -3.42 -12.33
CA PRO A 250 4.36 -2.17 -12.93
C PRO A 250 3.42 -2.38 -14.12
N ASP A 251 3.55 -3.50 -14.84
CA ASP A 251 2.78 -3.80 -16.05
C ASP A 251 1.53 -4.66 -15.79
N MET A 252 1.25 -5.01 -14.53
CA MET A 252 0.02 -5.72 -14.19
C MET A 252 -1.21 -4.84 -14.46
N PRO A 253 -2.36 -5.44 -14.81
CA PRO A 253 -3.59 -4.67 -15.06
C PRO A 253 -4.05 -3.93 -13.80
N TRP A 254 -4.76 -2.81 -13.97
CA TRP A 254 -5.28 -2.01 -12.85
C TRP A 254 -6.01 -2.85 -11.77
N ALA A 255 -6.81 -3.85 -12.20
CA ALA A 255 -7.53 -4.71 -11.28
C ALA A 255 -6.61 -5.50 -10.33
N PHE A 256 -5.38 -5.83 -10.74
CA PHE A 256 -4.38 -6.42 -9.85
C PHE A 256 -3.94 -5.41 -8.79
N THR A 257 -3.53 -4.21 -9.20
CA THR A 257 -3.09 -3.18 -8.26
C THR A 257 -4.19 -2.82 -7.26
N TYR A 258 -5.45 -2.76 -7.73
CA TYR A 258 -6.61 -2.53 -6.87
C TYR A 258 -6.83 -3.64 -5.84
N ASP A 259 -6.80 -4.91 -6.26
CA ASP A 259 -6.96 -6.06 -5.36
C ASP A 259 -5.78 -6.17 -4.38
N SER A 260 -4.55 -5.97 -4.86
CA SER A 260 -3.32 -6.00 -4.05
C SER A 260 -3.25 -4.84 -3.07
N ALA A 261 -3.74 -3.64 -3.41
CA ALA A 261 -3.84 -2.53 -2.47
C ALA A 261 -4.82 -2.87 -1.32
N ARG A 262 -5.93 -3.54 -1.64
CA ARG A 262 -6.86 -4.05 -0.61
C ARG A 262 -6.19 -5.10 0.27
N HIS A 263 -5.48 -6.07 -0.31
CA HIS A 263 -4.73 -7.09 0.42
C HIS A 263 -3.67 -6.44 1.34
N CYS A 264 -2.87 -5.50 0.84
CA CYS A 264 -1.88 -4.78 1.64
C CYS A 264 -2.52 -4.07 2.83
N TYR A 265 -3.66 -3.39 2.64
CA TYR A 265 -4.38 -2.76 3.74
C TYR A 265 -4.90 -3.80 4.74
N ASP A 266 -5.44 -4.92 4.28
CA ASP A 266 -5.91 -6.00 5.16
C ASP A 266 -4.80 -6.53 6.06
N GLU A 267 -3.59 -6.76 5.54
CA GLU A 267 -2.45 -7.14 6.36
C GLU A 267 -2.04 -6.06 7.37
N THR A 268 -2.13 -4.76 7.01
CA THR A 268 -1.91 -3.70 8.02
C THR A 268 -3.01 -3.69 9.08
N ARG A 269 -4.27 -3.97 8.72
CA ARG A 269 -5.36 -4.09 9.70
C ARG A 269 -5.17 -5.30 10.59
N HIS A 270 -4.71 -6.42 10.07
CA HIS A 270 -4.40 -7.58 10.90
C HIS A 270 -3.29 -7.28 11.91
N CYS A 271 -2.26 -6.53 11.49
CA CYS A 271 -1.27 -5.96 12.41
C CYS A 271 -1.93 -5.10 13.51
N MET A 272 -2.86 -4.22 13.13
CA MET A 272 -3.63 -3.42 14.10
C MET A 272 -4.47 -4.27 15.05
N LEU A 273 -5.10 -5.36 14.59
CA LEU A 273 -5.86 -6.26 15.48
C LEU A 273 -4.99 -6.75 16.64
N GLY A 274 -3.75 -7.13 16.36
CA GLY A 274 -2.76 -7.50 17.39
C GLY A 274 -2.42 -6.35 18.33
N ILE A 275 -2.09 -5.18 17.77
CA ILE A 275 -1.71 -3.99 18.54
C ILE A 275 -2.84 -3.51 19.44
N GLU A 276 -4.06 -3.38 18.92
CA GLU A 276 -5.24 -2.94 19.66
C GLU A 276 -5.61 -3.95 20.74
N TRP A 277 -5.55 -5.26 20.44
CA TRP A 277 -5.82 -6.28 21.44
C TRP A 277 -4.81 -6.20 22.59
N LEU A 278 -3.50 -6.09 22.29
CA LEU A 278 -2.45 -5.93 23.31
C LEU A 278 -2.69 -4.68 24.17
N ALA A 279 -2.99 -3.54 23.54
CA ALA A 279 -3.28 -2.29 24.24
C ALA A 279 -4.49 -2.41 25.17
N GLN A 280 -5.60 -3.03 24.72
CA GLN A 280 -6.79 -3.27 25.54
C GLN A 280 -6.52 -4.19 26.74
N HIS A 281 -5.44 -4.97 26.70
CA HIS A 281 -4.99 -5.83 27.79
C HIS A 281 -3.83 -5.23 28.60
N GLY A 282 -3.57 -3.92 28.45
CA GLY A 282 -2.53 -3.20 29.19
C GLY A 282 -1.11 -3.63 28.82
N ARG A 283 -0.91 -4.18 27.62
CA ARG A 283 0.38 -4.64 27.11
C ARG A 283 0.92 -3.64 26.10
N ASP A 284 2.20 -3.33 26.25
CA ASP A 284 2.92 -2.47 25.32
C ASP A 284 3.36 -3.30 24.09
N TYR A 285 2.73 -3.05 22.95
CA TYR A 285 3.02 -3.75 21.69
C TYR A 285 4.47 -3.58 21.22
N THR A 286 5.15 -2.51 21.64
CA THR A 286 6.56 -2.28 21.28
C THR A 286 7.51 -3.27 21.95
N LYS A 287 7.03 -4.00 22.98
CA LYS A 287 7.79 -5.07 23.64
C LYS A 287 7.70 -6.40 22.91
N VAL A 288 6.81 -6.54 21.93
CA VAL A 288 6.74 -7.73 21.10
C VAL A 288 7.91 -7.71 20.11
N PRO A 289 8.82 -8.70 20.14
CA PRO A 289 9.90 -8.76 19.18
C PRO A 289 9.37 -8.92 17.75
N GLN A 290 9.98 -8.23 16.79
CA GLN A 290 9.56 -8.19 15.39
C GLN A 290 10.48 -9.07 14.54
N ASN A 291 9.89 -9.89 13.67
CA ASN A 291 10.62 -10.78 12.77
C ASN A 291 10.69 -10.23 11.34
N THR A 292 11.64 -9.33 11.09
CA THR A 292 11.86 -8.74 9.75
C THR A 292 12.54 -9.70 8.77
N ARG A 293 13.14 -10.79 9.27
CA ARG A 293 13.85 -11.78 8.43
C ARG A 293 12.94 -12.46 7.41
N ILE A 294 11.66 -12.63 7.73
CA ILE A 294 10.70 -13.22 6.79
C ILE A 294 10.58 -12.35 5.54
N TYR A 295 10.50 -11.02 5.70
CA TYR A 295 10.49 -10.10 4.56
C TYR A 295 11.78 -10.20 3.75
N THR A 296 12.96 -10.14 4.40
CA THR A 296 14.25 -10.26 3.71
C THR A 296 14.38 -11.57 2.94
N TRP A 297 13.87 -12.67 3.49
CA TRP A 297 13.85 -13.97 2.81
C TRP A 297 12.88 -13.97 1.62
N ARG A 298 11.72 -13.32 1.69
CA ARG A 298 10.79 -13.25 0.55
C ARG A 298 11.29 -12.32 -0.54
N SER A 299 11.84 -11.17 -0.18
CA SER A 299 12.23 -10.11 -1.11
C SER A 299 13.32 -10.53 -2.11
N GLN A 300 14.00 -11.66 -1.88
CA GLN A 300 15.00 -12.21 -2.80
C GLN A 300 14.41 -12.97 -4.00
N TYR A 301 13.11 -13.30 -3.99
CA TYR A 301 12.44 -14.01 -5.08
C TYR A 301 11.70 -13.05 -6.03
N ASP A 302 11.27 -13.53 -7.19
CA ASP A 302 10.39 -12.78 -8.09
C ASP A 302 8.99 -12.57 -7.48
N ALA A 303 8.21 -11.62 -8.03
CA ALA A 303 6.91 -11.25 -7.45
C ALA A 303 5.89 -12.39 -7.48
N ALA A 304 5.94 -13.31 -8.47
CA ALA A 304 5.04 -14.46 -8.52
C ALA A 304 5.36 -15.43 -7.39
N THR A 305 6.65 -15.73 -7.16
CA THR A 305 7.10 -16.58 -6.05
C THR A 305 6.77 -15.93 -4.70
N GLN A 306 7.04 -14.64 -4.53
CA GLN A 306 6.68 -13.90 -3.32
C GLN A 306 5.18 -14.01 -3.01
N TYR A 307 4.33 -13.77 -4.01
CA TYR A 307 2.89 -13.79 -3.83
C TYR A 307 2.35 -15.19 -3.55
N CYS A 308 2.93 -16.22 -4.17
CA CYS A 308 2.59 -17.61 -3.92
C CYS A 308 3.00 -18.06 -2.51
N LEU A 309 4.19 -17.66 -2.04
CA LEU A 309 4.66 -17.93 -0.68
C LEU A 309 3.72 -17.34 0.38
N LEU A 310 3.18 -16.14 0.13
CA LEU A 310 2.20 -15.52 1.01
C LEU A 310 0.83 -16.23 0.90
N THR A 311 0.22 -16.25 -0.29
CA THR A 311 -1.19 -16.66 -0.45
C THR A 311 -1.41 -18.16 -0.36
N MET A 312 -0.59 -18.94 -1.06
CA MET A 312 -0.70 -20.40 -1.10
C MET A 312 0.10 -21.07 0.02
N GLY A 313 1.20 -20.43 0.45
CA GLY A 313 2.01 -20.87 1.59
C GLY A 313 1.37 -20.49 2.91
N ASN A 314 1.42 -19.22 3.31
CA ASN A 314 0.94 -18.79 4.63
C ASN A 314 -0.58 -18.89 4.81
N GLU A 315 -1.35 -18.18 3.99
CA GLU A 315 -2.77 -17.90 4.26
C GLU A 315 -3.64 -19.16 4.15
N THR A 316 -3.39 -19.97 3.11
CA THR A 316 -4.06 -21.27 2.94
C THR A 316 -3.83 -22.20 4.14
N HIS A 317 -2.63 -22.17 4.73
CA HIS A 317 -2.27 -23.04 5.85
C HIS A 317 -2.60 -22.44 7.22
N ALA A 318 -3.07 -21.19 7.29
CA ALA A 318 -3.52 -20.55 8.52
C ALA A 318 -4.92 -21.03 8.97
N PHE A 319 -5.78 -21.45 8.03
CA PHE A 319 -7.18 -21.79 8.33
C PHE A 319 -7.37 -22.83 9.44
N PRO A 320 -6.68 -23.99 9.48
CA PRO A 320 -6.87 -24.96 10.54
C PRO A 320 -6.65 -24.37 11.94
N HIS A 321 -5.60 -23.56 12.10
CA HIS A 321 -5.27 -22.88 13.36
C HIS A 321 -6.36 -21.88 13.74
N ARG A 322 -6.86 -21.08 12.78
CA ARG A 322 -7.94 -20.10 13.05
C ARG A 322 -9.24 -20.77 13.50
N HIS A 323 -9.58 -21.96 13.00
CA HIS A 323 -10.73 -22.72 13.49
C HIS A 323 -10.53 -23.23 14.93
N GLU A 324 -9.33 -23.71 15.28
CA GLU A 324 -8.99 -24.13 16.65
C GLU A 324 -9.08 -22.94 17.63
N GLN A 325 -8.57 -21.77 17.24
CA GLN A 325 -8.68 -20.53 18.02
C GLN A 325 -10.12 -20.13 18.28
N MET A 326 -10.96 -20.11 17.23
CA MET A 326 -12.38 -19.77 17.35
C MET A 326 -13.12 -20.69 18.32
N ALA A 327 -12.87 -22.00 18.26
CA ALA A 327 -13.45 -22.95 19.19
C ALA A 327 -13.03 -22.64 20.64
N ALA A 328 -11.74 -22.41 20.88
CA ALA A 328 -11.21 -22.06 22.20
C ALA A 328 -11.78 -20.73 22.75
N TYR A 329 -11.92 -19.70 21.90
CA TYR A 329 -12.50 -18.41 22.30
C TYR A 329 -14.00 -18.51 22.58
N ALA A 330 -14.73 -19.31 21.82
CA ALA A 330 -16.14 -19.58 22.09
C ALA A 330 -16.34 -20.29 23.44
N GLU A 331 -15.51 -21.29 23.74
CA GLU A 331 -15.56 -22.04 25.02
C GLU A 331 -15.25 -21.15 26.24
N THR A 332 -14.32 -20.20 26.08
CA THR A 332 -13.91 -19.29 27.16
C THR A 332 -14.76 -18.02 27.25
N GLY A 333 -15.71 -17.82 26.34
CA GLY A 333 -16.57 -16.63 26.29
C GLY A 333 -15.85 -15.35 25.84
N ASP A 334 -14.68 -15.47 25.20
CA ASP A 334 -13.91 -14.35 24.68
C ASP A 334 -14.46 -13.86 23.35
N ARG A 335 -15.49 -13.00 23.46
CA ARG A 335 -16.21 -12.47 22.30
C ARG A 335 -15.34 -11.57 21.42
N LEU A 336 -14.39 -10.84 22.01
CA LEU A 336 -13.55 -9.90 21.26
C LEU A 336 -12.58 -10.67 20.36
N SER A 337 -11.83 -11.61 20.93
CA SER A 337 -10.87 -12.40 20.15
C SER A 337 -11.56 -13.26 19.09
N ALA A 338 -12.74 -13.82 19.39
CA ALA A 338 -13.53 -14.52 18.39
C ALA A 338 -13.97 -13.61 17.22
N GLN A 339 -14.35 -12.36 17.49
CA GLN A 339 -14.70 -11.40 16.44
C GLN A 339 -13.50 -11.03 15.59
N PHE A 340 -12.34 -10.77 16.20
CA PHE A 340 -11.13 -10.39 15.46
C PHE A 340 -10.71 -11.49 14.49
N VAL A 341 -10.61 -12.75 14.96
CA VAL A 341 -10.29 -13.90 14.10
C VAL A 341 -11.36 -14.12 13.02
N SER A 342 -12.63 -13.82 13.29
CA SER A 342 -13.70 -13.99 12.28
C SER A 342 -13.55 -13.05 11.08
N TYR A 343 -13.16 -11.79 11.32
CA TYR A 343 -12.91 -10.83 10.24
C TYR A 343 -11.68 -11.21 9.45
N ASP A 344 -10.58 -11.50 10.15
CA ASP A 344 -9.33 -11.93 9.53
C ASP A 344 -9.52 -13.22 8.70
N MET A 345 -10.26 -14.22 9.18
CA MET A 345 -10.62 -15.39 8.35
C MET A 345 -11.41 -15.04 7.08
N ALA A 346 -12.19 -13.95 7.09
CA ALA A 346 -12.89 -13.50 5.90
C ALA A 346 -11.95 -12.85 4.88
N ASP A 347 -11.02 -12.05 5.36
CA ASP A 347 -9.98 -11.42 4.55
C ASP A 347 -9.04 -12.50 3.96
N GLU A 348 -8.61 -13.47 4.74
CA GLU A 348 -7.74 -14.57 4.28
C GLU A 348 -8.36 -15.43 3.18
N ARG A 349 -9.68 -15.63 3.19
CA ARG A 349 -10.37 -16.30 2.07
C ARG A 349 -10.27 -15.50 0.78
N GLN A 350 -10.34 -14.18 0.90
CA GLN A 350 -10.20 -13.27 -0.24
C GLN A 350 -8.75 -13.23 -0.73
N HIS A 351 -7.76 -13.24 0.17
CA HIS A 351 -6.35 -13.26 -0.19
C HIS A 351 -5.96 -14.53 -0.96
N VAL A 352 -6.42 -15.71 -0.52
CA VAL A 352 -6.26 -16.97 -1.27
C VAL A 352 -6.94 -16.89 -2.65
N ALA A 353 -8.14 -16.31 -2.73
CA ALA A 353 -8.82 -16.11 -4.01
C ALA A 353 -8.03 -15.15 -4.94
N PHE A 354 -7.39 -14.11 -4.40
CA PHE A 354 -6.49 -13.24 -5.14
C PHE A 354 -5.25 -13.98 -5.65
N GLY A 355 -4.65 -14.84 -4.82
CA GLY A 355 -3.54 -15.71 -5.24
C GLY A 355 -3.92 -16.56 -6.46
N HIS A 356 -5.05 -17.27 -6.40
CA HIS A 356 -5.54 -18.05 -7.56
C HIS A 356 -5.81 -17.20 -8.80
N LYS A 357 -6.32 -15.98 -8.61
CA LYS A 357 -6.65 -15.06 -9.72
C LYS A 357 -5.40 -14.51 -10.41
N TRP A 358 -4.37 -14.13 -9.65
CA TRP A 358 -3.28 -13.31 -10.17
C TRP A 358 -1.98 -14.05 -10.43
N LEU A 359 -1.74 -15.20 -9.79
CA LEU A 359 -0.52 -15.99 -10.02
C LEU A 359 -0.26 -16.32 -11.50
N PRO A 360 -1.24 -16.74 -12.33
CA PRO A 360 -0.97 -17.05 -13.74
C PRO A 360 -0.41 -15.84 -14.53
N GLN A 361 -0.89 -14.64 -14.23
CA GLN A 361 -0.45 -13.41 -14.90
C GLN A 361 0.91 -12.94 -14.38
N LEU A 362 1.12 -12.99 -13.06
CA LEU A 362 2.44 -12.70 -12.47
C LEU A 362 3.51 -13.65 -13.02
N MET A 363 3.23 -14.95 -13.09
CA MET A 363 4.13 -15.94 -13.68
C MET A 363 4.48 -15.57 -15.13
N THR A 364 3.48 -15.21 -15.94
CA THR A 364 3.68 -14.79 -17.33
C THR A 364 4.58 -13.55 -17.42
N GLN A 365 4.37 -12.54 -16.58
CA GLN A 365 5.18 -11.31 -16.57
C GLN A 365 6.63 -11.57 -16.18
N HIS A 366 6.88 -12.56 -15.32
CA HIS A 366 8.21 -12.96 -14.88
C HIS A 366 8.84 -14.07 -15.75
N GLY A 367 8.22 -14.46 -16.86
CA GLY A 367 8.75 -15.47 -17.78
C GLY A 367 8.79 -16.88 -17.19
N ILE A 368 7.85 -17.21 -16.29
CA ILE A 368 7.73 -18.51 -15.65
C ILE A 368 6.72 -19.35 -16.45
N ASP A 369 7.24 -20.33 -17.20
CA ASP A 369 6.44 -21.16 -18.12
C ASP A 369 5.92 -22.47 -17.50
N THR A 370 6.31 -22.78 -16.25
CA THR A 370 5.84 -23.96 -15.52
C THR A 370 4.31 -23.92 -15.35
N PRO A 371 3.58 -25.05 -15.46
CA PRO A 371 2.15 -25.08 -15.15
C PRO A 371 1.86 -24.52 -13.76
N VAL A 372 0.81 -23.69 -13.62
CA VAL A 372 0.46 -23.00 -12.36
C VAL A 372 0.38 -23.95 -11.17
N GLU A 373 -0.25 -25.12 -11.34
CA GLU A 373 -0.36 -26.12 -10.28
C GLU A 373 1.00 -26.67 -9.82
N GLU A 374 1.93 -26.87 -10.77
CA GLU A 374 3.28 -27.34 -10.48
C GLU A 374 4.11 -26.24 -9.81
N PHE A 375 4.03 -25.00 -10.29
CA PHE A 375 4.66 -23.84 -9.66
C PHE A 375 4.19 -23.64 -8.22
N VAL A 376 2.88 -23.72 -7.96
CA VAL A 376 2.32 -23.61 -6.61
C VAL A 376 2.83 -24.75 -5.72
N LYS A 377 2.84 -25.99 -6.23
CA LYS A 377 3.35 -27.15 -5.47
C LYS A 377 4.83 -27.00 -5.11
N GLU A 378 5.67 -26.57 -6.04
CA GLU A 378 7.10 -26.35 -5.80
C GLU A 378 7.33 -25.21 -4.80
N THR A 379 6.57 -24.13 -4.93
CA THR A 379 6.66 -22.97 -4.03
C THR A 379 6.16 -23.30 -2.63
N VAL A 380 5.12 -24.12 -2.47
CA VAL A 380 4.67 -24.62 -1.18
C VAL A 380 5.72 -25.56 -0.55
N ALA A 381 6.37 -26.41 -1.34
CA ALA A 381 7.47 -27.24 -0.84
C ALA A 381 8.69 -26.40 -0.40
N LEU A 382 8.95 -25.27 -1.08
CA LEU A 382 9.95 -24.27 -0.64
C LEU A 382 9.54 -23.64 0.69
N TRP A 383 8.28 -23.21 0.81
CA TRP A 383 7.72 -22.67 2.04
C TRP A 383 7.84 -23.65 3.21
N GLU A 384 7.46 -24.92 3.05
CA GLU A 384 7.60 -25.95 4.10
C GLU A 384 9.07 -26.12 4.52
N ARG A 385 9.98 -26.18 3.55
CA ARG A 385 11.40 -26.40 3.80
C ARG A 385 12.06 -25.23 4.52
N GLU A 386 11.71 -23.99 4.20
CA GLU A 386 12.50 -22.81 4.60
C GLU A 386 11.78 -21.92 5.59
N TYR A 387 10.46 -21.73 5.43
CA TYR A 387 9.64 -20.93 6.33
C TYR A 387 9.21 -21.74 7.56
N MET A 388 8.57 -22.91 7.36
CA MET A 388 8.07 -23.71 8.48
C MET A 388 9.17 -24.32 9.34
N SER A 389 10.36 -24.56 8.77
CA SER A 389 11.54 -24.99 9.53
C SER A 389 12.20 -23.85 10.33
N GLY A 390 11.90 -22.59 9.99
CA GLY A 390 12.54 -21.39 10.50
C GLY A 390 13.97 -21.16 9.97
N ALA A 391 14.36 -21.83 8.88
CA ALA A 391 15.70 -21.69 8.30
C ALA A 391 15.95 -20.32 7.65
N LEU A 392 14.98 -19.85 6.84
CA LEU A 392 14.98 -18.54 6.17
C LEU A 392 16.37 -18.13 5.63
N PRO A 393 16.93 -18.88 4.66
CA PRO A 393 18.26 -18.59 4.11
C PRO A 393 18.26 -17.29 3.31
N ILE A 394 19.27 -16.44 3.51
CA ILE A 394 19.45 -15.22 2.73
C ILE A 394 20.57 -15.47 1.74
N HIS A 395 20.26 -15.39 0.44
CA HIS A 395 21.24 -15.62 -0.63
C HIS A 395 22.14 -14.40 -0.83
N GLU A 396 23.43 -14.58 -1.13
CA GLU A 396 24.27 -13.44 -1.50
C GLU A 396 23.78 -12.87 -2.85
N LEU A 397 23.75 -11.53 -2.96
CA LEU A 397 23.47 -10.91 -4.25
C LEU A 397 24.64 -11.23 -5.19
N PRO A 398 24.39 -11.58 -6.47
CA PRO A 398 25.47 -11.62 -7.44
C PRO A 398 26.17 -10.25 -7.42
N LEU A 399 27.50 -10.25 -7.32
CA LEU A 399 28.30 -9.03 -7.42
C LEU A 399 27.91 -8.35 -8.73
N THR A 400 27.20 -7.23 -8.65
CA THR A 400 26.96 -6.38 -9.81
C THR A 400 28.31 -5.83 -10.22
N GLU A 401 28.79 -6.22 -11.41
CA GLU A 401 29.94 -5.54 -12.04
C GLU A 401 29.57 -4.06 -12.20
N GLU A 402 30.40 -3.18 -11.61
CA GLU A 402 30.26 -1.71 -11.63
C GLU A 402 30.20 -1.11 -13.04
#